data_AF-A0A099YZV8-F1
#
_entry.id   AF-A0A099YZV8-F1
#
_cell.length_a   1.000
_cell.length_b   1.000
_cell.length_c   1.000
_cell.angle_alpha   90.00
_cell.angle_beta   90.00
_cell.angle_gamma   90.00
#
_symmetry.space_group_name_H-M   'P 1'
#
loop_
_entity.id
_entity.type
_entity.pdbx_description
1 polymer ?
#
loop_
_entity_poly.entity_id
_entity_poly.type
_entity_poly.pdbx_seq_one_letter_code
_entity_poly.pdbx_strand_id
1 'polypeptide(L)'
;IPEDLPETFEQCAERLRQKLFSYQSQTENYYNSCLIEFRDQLKLFEEQLPHVSQLAVDSLLKEHKQKLSSSIDQIRHLFNKQLENWESIKAVHTNQLRPSLGHPDNLLQLESLCRKEIKRQKDQADAIHLNTQKMQTSATECAQNFVSALAAFTEKLLLELDESITIDDVELASK
;
A
#
# COMPACT_ATOMS: atom_id res chain seq x y z
N ILE A 1 50.40 38.00 45.82
CA ILE A 1 49.98 38.54 44.50
C ILE A 1 49.90 37.33 43.59
N PRO A 2 48.80 37.08 42.86
CA PRO A 2 48.73 35.89 42.00
C PRO A 2 49.87 35.95 40.97
N GLU A 3 50.74 34.93 40.97
CA GLU A 3 51.97 34.83 40.15
C GLU A 3 51.72 34.74 38.63
N ASP A 4 50.47 34.88 38.20
CA ASP A 4 50.02 34.67 36.84
C ASP A 4 49.45 35.93 36.18
N LEU A 5 49.56 37.11 36.81
CA LEU A 5 49.10 38.34 36.21
C LEU A 5 50.18 38.92 35.27
N PRO A 6 49.88 39.15 33.98
CA PRO A 6 50.86 39.70 33.06
C PRO A 6 51.34 41.07 33.56
N GLU A 7 52.65 41.27 33.65
CA GLU A 7 53.25 42.47 34.26
C GLU A 7 53.27 43.66 33.30
N THR A 8 53.07 43.42 32.01
CA THR A 8 53.08 44.44 30.96
C THR A 8 51.86 44.32 30.03
N PHE A 9 51.49 45.43 29.40
CA PHE A 9 50.42 45.47 28.39
C PHE A 9 50.67 44.46 27.25
N GLU A 10 51.90 44.37 26.75
CA GLU A 10 52.30 43.40 25.72
C GLU A 10 52.00 41.95 26.13
N GLN A 11 52.33 41.57 27.36
CA GLN A 11 52.05 40.21 27.84
C GLN A 11 50.55 39.95 28.02
N CYS A 12 49.78 40.95 28.45
CA CYS A 12 48.31 40.87 28.47
C CYS A 12 47.73 40.68 27.05
N ALA A 13 48.18 41.48 26.08
CA ALA A 13 47.74 41.41 24.70
C ALA A 13 48.08 40.06 24.06
N GLU A 14 49.28 39.55 24.32
CA GLU A 14 49.73 38.26 23.83
C GLU A 14 48.91 37.10 24.42
N ARG A 15 48.62 37.13 25.73
CA ARG A 15 47.79 36.09 26.37
C ARG A 15 46.34 36.11 25.87
N LEU A 16 45.80 37.30 25.61
CA LEU A 16 44.48 37.46 24.99
C LEU A 16 44.47 36.88 23.57
N ARG A 17 45.50 37.20 22.78
CA ARG A 17 45.68 36.67 21.42
C ARG A 17 45.73 35.15 21.42
N GLN A 18 46.51 34.54 22.31
CA GLN A 18 46.60 33.08 22.45
C GLN A 18 45.26 32.44 22.81
N LYS A 19 44.50 33.04 23.73
CA LYS A 19 43.16 32.57 24.08
C LYS A 19 42.19 32.66 22.90
N LEU A 20 42.21 33.77 22.16
CA LEU A 20 41.37 33.95 20.96
C LEU A 20 41.68 32.90 19.90
N PHE A 21 42.95 32.61 19.62
CA PHE A 21 43.35 31.53 18.70
C PHE A 21 42.90 30.16 19.19
N SER A 22 43.01 29.89 20.50
CA SER A 22 42.54 28.62 21.07
C SER A 22 41.02 28.45 20.91
N TYR A 23 40.24 29.50 21.18
CA TYR A 23 38.78 29.46 20.99
C TYR A 23 38.39 29.32 19.53
N GLN A 24 39.09 30.00 18.62
CA GLN A 24 38.90 29.82 17.18
C GLN A 24 39.12 28.35 16.78
N SER A 25 40.27 27.77 17.15
CA SER A 25 40.59 26.37 16.81
C SER A 25 39.59 25.37 17.40
N GLN A 26 39.15 25.59 18.65
CA GLN A 26 38.11 24.75 19.26
C GLN A 26 36.77 24.86 18.53
N THR A 27 36.40 26.06 18.09
CA THR A 27 35.15 26.30 17.35
C THR A 27 35.19 25.63 15.97
N GLU A 28 36.31 25.73 15.26
CA GLU A 28 36.53 25.06 13.96
C GLU A 28 36.49 23.53 14.11
N ASN A 29 37.16 22.97 15.12
CA ASN A 29 37.14 21.53 15.39
C ASN A 29 35.74 21.01 15.74
N TYR A 30 35.00 21.74 16.57
CA TYR A 30 33.62 21.39 16.92
C TYR A 30 32.71 21.44 15.70
N TYR A 31 32.79 22.52 14.92
CA TYR A 31 32.03 22.68 13.69
C TYR A 31 32.29 21.55 12.69
N ASN A 32 33.56 21.22 12.44
CA ASN A 32 33.96 20.11 11.58
C ASN A 32 33.43 18.76 12.09
N SER A 33 33.45 18.54 13.41
CA SER A 33 32.91 17.32 14.02
C SER A 33 31.40 17.20 13.80
N CYS A 34 30.65 18.30 13.96
CA CYS A 34 29.22 18.34 13.68
C CYS A 34 28.91 18.09 12.19
N LEU A 35 29.71 18.65 11.27
CA LEU A 35 29.56 18.40 9.83
C LEU A 35 29.75 16.92 9.50
N ILE A 36 30.79 16.28 10.05
CA ILE A 36 31.05 14.86 9.83
C ILE A 36 29.88 14.01 10.35
N GLU A 37 29.46 14.25 11.59
CA GLU A 37 28.35 13.51 12.21
C GLU A 37 27.05 13.66 11.40
N PHE A 38 26.74 14.88 10.95
CA PHE A 38 25.56 15.13 10.14
C PHE A 38 25.60 14.41 8.79
N ARG A 39 26.75 14.44 8.11
CA ARG A 39 26.95 13.70 6.85
C ARG A 39 26.81 12.19 7.04
N ASP A 40 27.32 11.65 8.14
CA ASP A 40 27.19 10.22 8.46
C ASP A 40 25.72 9.82 8.66
N GLN A 41 24.94 10.66 9.36
CA GLN A 41 23.50 10.44 9.53
C GLN A 41 22.74 10.54 8.20
N LEU A 42 23.08 11.53 7.37
CA LEU A 42 22.44 11.73 6.07
C LEU A 42 22.74 10.56 5.11
N LYS A 43 23.98 10.06 5.12
CA LYS A 43 24.37 8.87 4.38
C LYS A 43 23.56 7.64 4.80
N LEU A 44 23.39 7.42 6.10
CA LEU A 44 22.57 6.32 6.61
C LEU A 44 21.11 6.47 6.15
N PHE A 45 20.57 7.69 6.15
CA PHE A 45 19.23 7.96 5.66
C PHE A 45 19.09 7.61 4.17
N GLU A 46 20.01 8.08 3.32
CA GLU A 46 20.03 7.77 1.89
C GLU A 46 20.13 6.26 1.61
N GLU A 47 20.94 5.53 2.38
CA GLU A 47 21.05 4.07 2.26
C GLU A 47 19.75 3.34 2.64
N GLN A 48 18.96 3.88 3.57
CA GLN A 48 17.67 3.31 3.98
C GLN A 48 16.52 3.71 3.06
N LEU A 49 16.66 4.81 2.33
CA LEU A 49 15.60 5.40 1.51
C LEU A 49 14.94 4.39 0.53
N PRO A 50 15.68 3.57 -0.24
CA PRO A 50 15.06 2.59 -1.13
C PRO A 50 14.18 1.56 -0.40
N HIS A 51 14.61 1.15 0.80
CA HIS A 51 13.86 0.19 1.63
C HIS A 51 12.54 0.80 2.11
N VAL A 52 12.58 2.08 2.53
CA VAL A 52 11.38 2.81 2.97
C VAL A 52 10.41 2.99 1.81
N SER A 53 10.90 3.38 0.63
CA SER A 53 10.08 3.52 -0.57
C SER A 53 9.42 2.20 -0.97
N GLN A 54 10.18 1.10 -0.95
CA GLN A 54 9.65 -0.23 -1.23
C GLN A 54 8.56 -0.63 -0.23
N LEU A 55 8.80 -0.45 1.07
CA LEU A 55 7.82 -0.76 2.11
C LEU A 55 6.51 0.02 1.94
N ALA A 56 6.58 1.28 1.53
CA ALA A 56 5.41 2.10 1.28
C ALA A 56 4.60 1.59 0.07
N VAL A 57 5.27 1.24 -1.03
CA VAL A 57 4.61 0.64 -2.22
C VAL A 57 4.00 -0.72 -1.89
N ASP A 58 4.72 -1.58 -1.15
CA ASP A 58 4.23 -2.89 -0.74
C ASP A 58 3.00 -2.78 0.17
N SER A 59 2.99 -1.79 1.06
CA SER A 59 1.83 -1.47 1.91
C SER A 59 0.60 -1.09 1.07
N LEU A 60 0.79 -0.19 0.09
CA LEU A 60 -0.27 0.23 -0.83
C LEU A 60 -0.82 -0.97 -1.64
N LEU A 61 0.08 -1.81 -2.18
CA LEU A 61 -0.31 -3.01 -2.91
C LEU A 61 -1.09 -3.98 -2.02
N LYS A 62 -0.65 -4.18 -0.78
CA LYS A 62 -1.32 -5.04 0.19
C LYS A 62 -2.74 -4.55 0.50
N GLU A 63 -2.92 -3.26 0.71
CA GLU A 63 -4.22 -2.65 0.97
C GLU A 63 -5.19 -2.90 -0.20
N HIS A 64 -4.77 -2.64 -1.44
CA HIS A 64 -5.60 -2.85 -2.61
C HIS A 64 -5.92 -4.33 -2.86
N LYS A 65 -4.97 -5.24 -2.64
CA LYS A 65 -5.22 -6.69 -2.67
C LYS A 65 -6.27 -7.13 -1.66
N GLN A 66 -6.21 -6.60 -0.43
CA GLN A 66 -7.19 -6.91 0.60
C GLN A 66 -8.60 -6.42 0.23
N LYS A 67 -8.71 -5.19 -0.31
CA LYS A 67 -9.97 -4.64 -0.82
C LYS A 67 -10.56 -5.52 -1.93
N LEU A 68 -9.74 -5.93 -2.89
CA LEU A 68 -10.16 -6.82 -3.97
C LEU A 68 -10.65 -8.17 -3.43
N SER A 69 -9.87 -8.82 -2.56
CA SER A 69 -10.24 -10.10 -1.95
C SER A 69 -11.60 -9.99 -1.25
N SER A 70 -11.76 -8.97 -0.41
CA SER A 70 -12.99 -8.74 0.35
C SER A 70 -14.20 -8.54 -0.56
N SER A 71 -14.04 -7.77 -1.65
CA SER A 71 -15.10 -7.56 -2.64
C SER A 71 -15.48 -8.85 -3.38
N ILE A 72 -14.48 -9.60 -3.86
CA ILE A 72 -14.69 -10.88 -4.55
C ILE A 72 -15.35 -11.90 -3.61
N ASP A 73 -14.93 -11.97 -2.36
CA ASP A 73 -15.47 -12.91 -1.38
C ASP A 73 -16.93 -12.60 -1.05
N GLN A 74 -17.30 -11.32 -0.95
CA GLN A 74 -18.70 -10.91 -0.80
C GLN A 74 -19.55 -11.31 -2.01
N ILE A 75 -19.06 -11.05 -3.22
CA ILE A 75 -19.74 -11.43 -4.48
C ILE A 75 -19.95 -12.95 -4.52
N ARG A 76 -18.88 -13.71 -4.25
CA ARG A 76 -18.90 -15.18 -4.25
C ARG A 76 -19.87 -15.73 -3.20
N HIS A 77 -19.86 -15.17 -1.99
CA HIS A 77 -20.75 -15.61 -0.92
C HIS A 77 -22.23 -15.40 -1.28
N LEU A 78 -22.59 -14.25 -1.88
CA LEU A 78 -23.95 -14.00 -2.34
C LEU A 78 -24.36 -14.95 -3.47
N PHE A 79 -23.45 -15.22 -4.41
CA PHE A 79 -23.69 -16.15 -5.51
C PHE A 79 -23.86 -17.60 -5.03
N ASN A 80 -23.05 -18.04 -4.07
CA ASN A 80 -23.15 -19.40 -3.52
C ASN A 80 -24.51 -19.65 -2.85
N LYS A 81 -25.05 -18.67 -2.13
CA LYS A 81 -26.41 -18.77 -1.57
C LYS A 81 -27.48 -18.96 -2.65
N GLN A 82 -27.33 -18.27 -3.79
CA GLN A 82 -28.25 -18.45 -4.92
C GLN A 82 -28.08 -19.84 -5.53
N LEU A 83 -26.84 -20.32 -5.66
CA LEU A 83 -26.53 -21.65 -6.19
C LEU A 83 -27.16 -22.76 -5.35
N GLU A 84 -27.01 -22.71 -4.03
CA GLU A 84 -27.64 -23.66 -3.10
C GLU A 84 -29.17 -23.70 -3.24
N ASN A 85 -29.80 -22.53 -3.39
CA ASN A 85 -31.24 -22.46 -3.64
C ASN A 85 -31.63 -23.12 -4.97
N TRP A 86 -30.86 -22.89 -6.03
CA TRP A 86 -31.10 -23.52 -7.32
C TRP A 86 -30.89 -25.04 -7.30
N GLU A 87 -29.92 -25.53 -6.54
CA GLU A 87 -29.70 -26.96 -6.31
C GLU A 87 -30.86 -27.60 -5.55
N SER A 88 -31.37 -26.94 -4.52
CA SER A 88 -32.56 -27.36 -3.78
C SER A 88 -33.79 -27.47 -4.69
N ILE A 89 -34.04 -26.44 -5.50
CA ILE A 89 -35.16 -26.45 -6.48
C ILE A 89 -34.97 -27.58 -7.50
N LYS A 90 -33.75 -27.78 -8.01
CA LYS A 90 -33.44 -28.88 -8.94
C LYS A 90 -33.71 -30.25 -8.31
N ALA A 91 -33.37 -30.45 -7.04
CA ALA A 91 -33.68 -31.67 -6.31
C ALA A 91 -35.21 -31.89 -6.18
N VAL A 92 -35.96 -30.82 -5.88
CA VAL A 92 -37.43 -30.86 -5.86
C VAL A 92 -38.01 -31.24 -7.21
N HIS A 93 -37.53 -30.64 -8.30
CA HIS A 93 -37.98 -30.99 -9.66
C HIS A 93 -37.64 -32.44 -10.02
N THR A 94 -36.46 -32.91 -9.63
CA THR A 94 -36.01 -34.30 -9.85
C THR A 94 -36.93 -35.29 -9.13
N ASN A 95 -37.31 -35.01 -7.88
CA ASN A 95 -38.22 -35.85 -7.10
C ASN A 95 -39.65 -35.89 -7.65
N GLN A 96 -40.02 -34.93 -8.51
CA GLN A 96 -41.31 -34.92 -9.20
C GLN A 96 -41.30 -35.80 -10.46
N LEU A 97 -40.13 -36.21 -10.97
CA LEU A 97 -40.00 -37.12 -12.10
C LEU A 97 -40.37 -38.55 -11.68
N ARG A 98 -41.67 -38.87 -11.79
CA ARG A 98 -42.24 -40.19 -11.49
C ARG A 98 -42.70 -40.88 -12.77
N PRO A 99 -42.67 -42.23 -12.85
CA PRO A 99 -43.15 -42.96 -14.02
C PRO A 99 -44.57 -42.60 -14.45
N SER A 100 -45.44 -42.23 -13.51
CA SER A 100 -46.81 -41.80 -13.78
C SER A 100 -46.93 -40.56 -14.67
N LEU A 101 -45.90 -39.69 -14.73
CA LEU A 101 -45.89 -38.52 -15.60
C LEU A 101 -45.89 -38.87 -17.10
N GLY A 102 -45.55 -40.10 -17.46
CA GLY A 102 -45.63 -40.58 -18.85
C GLY A 102 -47.04 -40.94 -19.32
N HIS A 103 -48.04 -40.95 -18.42
CA HIS A 103 -49.42 -41.24 -18.78
C HIS A 103 -50.08 -40.04 -19.50
N PRO A 104 -50.89 -40.25 -20.56
CA PRO A 104 -51.54 -39.18 -21.31
C PRO A 104 -52.31 -38.18 -20.44
N ASP A 105 -52.98 -38.65 -19.38
CA ASP A 105 -53.74 -37.80 -18.44
C ASP A 105 -52.88 -36.82 -17.65
N ASN A 106 -51.57 -37.06 -17.54
CA ASN A 106 -50.63 -36.24 -16.77
C ASN A 106 -49.81 -35.27 -17.65
N LEU A 107 -50.14 -35.13 -18.94
CA LEU A 107 -49.42 -34.28 -19.89
C LEU A 107 -49.26 -32.84 -19.40
N LEU A 108 -50.33 -32.25 -18.84
CA LEU A 108 -50.31 -30.89 -18.29
C LEU A 108 -49.34 -30.74 -17.10
N GLN A 109 -49.23 -31.78 -16.27
CA GLN A 109 -48.30 -31.79 -15.14
C GLN A 109 -46.85 -31.88 -15.61
N LEU A 110 -46.58 -32.71 -16.63
CA LEU A 110 -45.27 -32.83 -17.25
C LEU A 110 -44.85 -31.50 -17.90
N GLU A 111 -45.72 -30.87 -18.69
CA GLU A 111 -45.44 -29.56 -19.31
C GLU A 111 -45.14 -28.47 -18.26
N SER A 112 -45.91 -28.44 -17.17
CA SER A 112 -45.70 -27.52 -16.06
C SER A 112 -44.32 -27.71 -15.42
N LEU A 113 -43.91 -28.96 -15.19
CA LEU A 113 -42.59 -29.29 -14.64
C LEU A 113 -41.47 -28.89 -15.61
N CYS A 114 -41.61 -29.18 -16.91
CA CYS A 114 -40.67 -28.76 -17.95
C CYS A 114 -40.50 -27.23 -17.98
N ARG A 115 -41.60 -26.47 -17.95
CA ARG A 115 -41.55 -24.99 -17.94
C ARG A 115 -40.83 -24.45 -16.71
N LYS A 116 -41.08 -25.03 -15.52
CA LYS A 116 -40.38 -24.64 -14.29
C LYS A 116 -38.89 -24.93 -14.36
N GLU A 117 -38.49 -26.09 -14.90
CA GLU A 117 -37.07 -26.44 -15.02
C GLU A 117 -36.34 -25.59 -16.06
N ILE A 118 -36.96 -25.30 -17.21
CA ILE A 118 -36.42 -24.37 -18.21
C ILE A 118 -36.20 -23.00 -17.58
N LYS A 119 -37.18 -22.49 -16.82
CA LYS A 119 -37.04 -21.21 -16.10
C LYS A 119 -35.87 -21.26 -15.11
N ARG A 120 -35.80 -22.30 -14.27
CA ARG A 120 -34.72 -22.49 -13.29
C ARG A 120 -33.33 -22.46 -13.94
N GLN A 121 -33.17 -23.17 -15.07
CA GLN A 121 -31.91 -23.22 -15.83
C GLN A 121 -31.55 -21.85 -16.41
N LYS A 122 -32.53 -21.15 -16.99
CA LYS A 122 -32.33 -19.80 -17.53
C LYS A 122 -31.90 -18.83 -16.44
N ASP A 123 -32.65 -18.79 -15.33
CA ASP A 123 -32.35 -17.90 -14.21
C ASP A 123 -30.96 -18.19 -13.61
N GLN A 124 -30.55 -19.48 -13.55
CA GLN A 124 -29.21 -19.87 -13.12
C GLN A 124 -28.13 -19.40 -14.10
N ALA A 125 -28.34 -19.56 -15.41
CA ALA A 125 -27.39 -19.12 -16.43
C ALA A 125 -27.21 -17.59 -16.43
N ASP A 126 -28.31 -16.85 -16.34
CA ASP A 126 -28.31 -15.39 -16.25
C ASP A 126 -27.56 -14.91 -14.99
N ALA A 127 -27.75 -15.60 -13.86
CA ALA A 127 -27.04 -15.31 -12.62
C ALA A 127 -25.53 -15.59 -12.71
N ILE A 128 -25.10 -16.67 -13.38
CA ILE A 128 -23.67 -16.97 -13.61
C ILE A 128 -23.03 -15.84 -14.42
N HIS A 129 -23.70 -15.39 -15.48
CA HIS A 129 -23.21 -14.31 -16.32
C HIS A 129 -23.10 -13.00 -15.52
N LEU A 130 -24.14 -12.63 -14.78
CA LEU A 130 -24.14 -11.45 -13.94
C LEU A 130 -23.06 -11.49 -12.85
N ASN A 131 -22.85 -12.65 -12.21
CA ASN A 131 -21.80 -12.83 -11.22
C ASN A 131 -20.40 -12.65 -11.83
N THR A 132 -20.18 -13.21 -13.02
CA THR A 132 -18.93 -13.05 -13.77
C THR A 132 -18.66 -11.57 -14.08
N GLN A 133 -19.68 -10.86 -14.55
CA GLN A 133 -19.59 -9.41 -14.79
C GLN A 133 -19.27 -8.64 -13.51
N LYS A 134 -19.95 -8.94 -12.39
CA LYS A 134 -19.67 -8.28 -11.10
C LYS A 134 -18.22 -8.49 -10.64
N MET A 135 -17.68 -9.70 -10.78
CA MET A 135 -16.28 -9.98 -10.46
C MET A 135 -15.32 -9.19 -11.36
N GLN A 136 -15.59 -9.12 -12.66
CA GLN A 136 -14.78 -8.35 -13.60
C GLN A 136 -14.83 -6.85 -13.32
N THR A 137 -16.00 -6.28 -13.03
CA THR A 137 -16.15 -4.88 -12.65
C THR A 137 -15.36 -4.57 -11.38
N SER A 138 -15.50 -5.41 -10.34
CA SER A 138 -14.75 -5.24 -9.08
C SER A 138 -13.23 -5.29 -9.29
N ALA A 139 -12.75 -6.24 -10.10
CA ALA A 139 -11.33 -6.34 -10.44
C ALA A 139 -10.84 -5.10 -11.21
N THR A 140 -11.63 -4.63 -12.18
CA THR A 140 -11.30 -3.46 -13.01
C THR A 140 -11.25 -2.19 -12.18
N GLU A 141 -12.26 -1.95 -11.33
CA GLU A 141 -12.34 -0.80 -10.44
C GLU A 141 -11.18 -0.81 -9.43
N CYS A 142 -10.88 -1.97 -8.84
CA CYS A 142 -9.76 -2.07 -7.91
C CYS A 142 -8.42 -1.80 -8.59
N ALA A 143 -8.21 -2.32 -9.80
CA ALA A 143 -7.00 -2.09 -10.58
C ALA A 143 -6.85 -0.61 -10.95
N GLN A 144 -7.92 0.04 -11.42
CA GLN A 144 -7.89 1.46 -11.76
C GLN A 144 -7.61 2.33 -10.54
N ASN A 145 -8.27 2.04 -9.41
CA ASN A 145 -8.01 2.73 -8.15
C ASN A 145 -6.56 2.52 -7.67
N PHE A 146 -6.02 1.31 -7.82
CA PHE A 146 -4.62 1.01 -7.46
C PHE A 146 -3.64 1.81 -8.33
N VAL A 147 -3.83 1.83 -9.64
CA VAL A 147 -2.96 2.57 -10.56
C VAL A 147 -2.99 4.07 -10.26
N SER A 148 -4.18 4.64 -10.04
CA SER A 148 -4.32 6.05 -9.67
C SER A 148 -3.64 6.38 -8.34
N ALA A 149 -3.83 5.53 -7.33
CA ALA A 149 -3.20 5.70 -6.02
C ALA A 149 -1.67 5.56 -6.11
N LEU A 150 -1.18 4.61 -6.89
CA LEU A 150 0.25 4.40 -7.11
C LEU A 150 0.89 5.58 -7.83
N ALA A 151 0.22 6.13 -8.84
CA ALA A 151 0.69 7.32 -9.56
C ALA A 151 0.81 8.52 -8.61
N ALA A 152 -0.26 8.84 -7.87
CA ALA A 152 -0.25 9.95 -6.91
C ALA A 152 0.77 9.75 -5.78
N PHE A 153 0.91 8.52 -5.29
CA PHE A 153 1.91 8.18 -4.29
C PHE A 153 3.33 8.37 -4.82
N THR A 154 3.60 7.91 -6.04
CA THR A 154 4.92 8.02 -6.67
C THR A 154 5.27 9.47 -6.95
N GLU A 155 4.34 10.26 -7.46
CA GLU A 155 4.50 11.70 -7.64
C GLU A 155 4.87 12.39 -6.32
N LYS A 156 4.10 12.12 -5.26
CA LYS A 156 4.39 12.68 -3.94
C LYS A 156 5.76 12.24 -3.43
N LEU A 157 6.09 10.96 -3.56
CA LEU A 157 7.39 10.44 -3.12
C LEU A 157 8.52 11.18 -3.84
N LEU A 158 8.45 11.34 -5.16
CA LEU A 158 9.48 12.05 -5.93
C LEU A 158 9.63 13.51 -5.48
N LEU A 159 8.52 14.22 -5.24
CA LEU A 159 8.58 15.59 -4.74
C LEU A 159 9.27 15.69 -3.37
N GLU A 160 8.95 14.78 -2.45
CA GLU A 160 9.58 14.76 -1.11
C GLU A 160 11.08 14.43 -1.19
N LEU A 161 11.48 13.61 -2.18
CA LEU A 161 12.89 13.32 -2.44
C LEU A 161 13.62 14.50 -3.09
N ASP A 162 12.99 15.20 -4.04
CA ASP A 162 13.57 16.40 -4.67
C ASP A 162 13.76 17.55 -3.66
N GLU A 163 12.90 17.64 -2.64
CA GLU A 163 13.02 18.61 -1.55
C GLU A 163 14.02 18.20 -0.45
N SER A 164 14.52 16.96 -0.49
CA SER A 164 15.45 16.43 0.50
C SER A 164 16.90 16.82 0.17
N ILE A 165 17.66 17.16 1.20
CA ILE A 165 19.11 17.36 1.08
C ILE A 165 19.83 16.02 0.93
N THR A 166 20.94 16.03 0.20
CA THR A 166 21.83 14.89 0.03
C THR A 166 23.20 15.15 0.65
N ILE A 167 24.02 14.12 0.78
CA ILE A 167 25.41 14.25 1.26
C ILE A 167 26.25 15.20 0.40
N ASP A 168 25.87 15.39 -0.87
CA ASP A 168 26.56 16.25 -1.81
C ASP A 168 26.20 17.73 -1.62
N ASP A 169 25.07 18.01 -0.96
CA ASP A 169 24.62 19.38 -0.63
C ASP A 169 25.27 19.94 0.64
N VAL A 170 25.92 19.09 1.43
CA VAL A 170 26.57 19.48 2.70
C VAL A 170 28.04 19.80 2.46
N GLU A 171 28.56 20.85 3.11
CA GLU A 171 29.99 21.19 3.05
C GLU A 171 30.89 20.04 3.57
N LEU A 172 32.11 19.97 3.05
CA LEU A 172 33.14 19.07 3.57
C LEU A 172 33.85 19.73 4.75
N ALA A 173 34.19 18.94 5.78
CA ALA A 173 34.99 19.42 6.89
C ALA A 173 36.32 20.01 6.39
N SER A 174 36.67 21.19 6.91
CA SER A 174 37.91 21.89 6.56
C SER A 174 39.11 21.13 7.11
N LYS A 175 40.21 21.05 6.34
CA LYS A 175 41.48 20.47 6.80
C LYS A 175 42.17 21.34 7.83
#